data_AF-A0A4Q2XGA3-F1
#
_entry.id   AF-A0A4Q2XGA3-F1
#
_cell.length_a   1.000
_cell.length_b   1.000
_cell.length_c   1.000
_cell.angle_alpha   90.00
_cell.angle_beta   90.00
_cell.angle_gamma   90.00
#
_symmetry.space_group_name_H-M   'P 1'
#
loop_
_entity.id
_entity.type
_entity.pdbx_description
1 polymer ?
#
loop_
_entity_poly.entity_id
_entity_poly.type
_entity_poly.pdbx_seq_one_letter_code
_entity_poly.pdbx_strand_id
1 'polypeptide(L)'
;MKITKLSKDEVYEVLDKPHNPPIFTEDYTQDDFSREWWAVRDALEDVLNRFGKNNPYGDEDYTLGESMCDSRGIGLEVTSHELLNSRLISETQILLNLFSPDYEVDFAIETEEGYSHLFVSKQGVRHSCPDFVAEMLGL
;
A
#
# COMPACT_ATOMS: atom_id res chain seq x y z
N MET A 1 13.43 0.21 10.64
CA MET A 1 12.11 -0.22 10.15
C MET A 1 11.71 -1.48 10.91
N LYS A 2 10.51 -1.54 11.49
CA LYS A 2 9.99 -2.78 12.10
C LYS A 2 9.37 -3.64 11.00
N ILE A 3 9.68 -4.92 10.97
CA ILE A 3 9.11 -5.89 10.02
C ILE A 3 8.35 -6.95 10.82
N THR A 4 7.17 -7.34 10.36
CA THR A 4 6.32 -8.32 11.05
C THR A 4 5.65 -9.25 10.04
N LYS A 5 5.90 -10.56 10.18
CA LYS A 5 5.22 -11.58 9.37
C LYS A 5 3.83 -11.84 9.96
N LEU A 6 2.82 -11.89 9.11
CA LEU A 6 1.42 -12.13 9.43
C LEU A 6 1.01 -13.54 8.98
N SER A 7 0.14 -14.17 9.75
CA SER A 7 -0.65 -15.32 9.32
C SER A 7 -1.76 -14.91 8.35
N LYS A 8 -2.39 -15.89 7.69
CA LYS A 8 -3.52 -15.63 6.80
C LYS A 8 -4.70 -14.96 7.53
N ASP A 9 -5.02 -15.42 8.74
CA ASP A 9 -6.11 -14.85 9.54
C ASP A 9 -5.82 -13.39 9.92
N GLU A 10 -4.58 -13.07 10.29
CA GLU A 10 -4.17 -11.69 10.59
C GLU A 10 -4.24 -10.78 9.36
N VAL A 11 -3.99 -11.28 8.14
CA VAL A 11 -4.19 -10.49 6.91
C VAL A 11 -5.66 -10.12 6.76
N TYR A 12 -6.58 -11.07 6.91
CA TYR A 12 -8.01 -10.79 6.81
C TYR A 12 -8.45 -9.77 7.88
N GLU A 13 -7.95 -9.89 9.11
CA GLU A 13 -8.25 -8.91 10.16
C GLU A 13 -7.77 -7.49 9.83
N VAL A 14 -6.68 -7.36 9.07
CA VAL A 14 -6.17 -6.07 8.61
C VAL A 14 -7.01 -5.53 7.46
N LEU A 15 -7.32 -6.37 6.46
CA LEU A 15 -8.13 -5.97 5.29
C LEU A 15 -9.57 -5.61 5.65
N ASP A 16 -10.15 -6.27 6.66
CA ASP A 16 -11.53 -6.04 7.09
C ASP A 16 -11.74 -4.74 7.86
N LYS A 17 -10.66 -4.03 8.23
CA LYS A 17 -10.72 -2.81 9.06
C LYS A 17 -10.15 -1.60 8.31
N PRO A 18 -10.83 -0.45 8.31
CA PRO A 18 -10.27 0.76 7.73
C PRO A 18 -9.02 1.19 8.51
N HIS A 19 -7.94 1.49 7.80
CA HIS A 19 -6.72 2.02 8.40
C HIS A 19 -6.91 3.51 8.67
N ASN A 20 -6.92 3.88 9.96
CA ASN A 20 -7.01 5.28 10.39
C ASN A 20 -8.09 6.10 9.65
N PRO A 21 -9.38 5.72 9.75
CA PRO A 21 -10.47 6.37 9.04
C PRO A 21 -10.57 7.88 9.38
N PRO A 22 -11.06 8.72 8.46
CA PRO A 22 -11.28 10.14 8.75
C PRO A 22 -12.36 10.32 9.82
N ILE A 23 -12.18 11.34 10.67
CA ILE A 23 -13.21 11.80 11.61
C ILE A 23 -13.70 13.14 11.09
N PHE A 24 -14.91 13.17 10.55
CA PHE A 24 -15.49 14.39 9.99
C PHE A 24 -15.98 15.33 11.10
N THR A 25 -15.65 16.60 10.96
CA THR A 25 -16.03 17.68 11.88
C THR A 25 -16.52 18.88 11.08
N GLU A 26 -16.91 19.96 11.76
CA GLU A 26 -17.24 21.23 11.08
C GLU A 26 -16.03 21.83 10.34
N ASP A 27 -14.81 21.54 10.79
CA ASP A 27 -13.54 22.05 10.24
C ASP A 27 -12.83 21.05 9.31
N TYR A 28 -13.32 19.81 9.20
CA TYR A 28 -12.73 18.76 8.38
C TYR A 28 -13.82 17.95 7.70
N THR A 29 -14.03 18.23 6.42
CA THR A 29 -15.12 17.68 5.62
C THR A 29 -14.68 16.48 4.79
N GLN A 30 -15.65 15.82 4.14
CA GLN A 30 -15.37 14.77 3.16
C GLN A 30 -14.54 15.29 1.97
N ASP A 31 -14.73 16.56 1.58
CA ASP A 31 -13.95 17.18 0.51
C ASP A 31 -12.49 17.42 0.94
N ASP A 32 -12.26 17.74 2.22
CA ASP A 32 -10.91 17.85 2.77
C ASP A 32 -10.19 16.50 2.74
N PHE A 33 -10.86 15.45 3.20
CA PHE A 33 -10.33 14.09 3.15
C PHE A 33 -10.08 13.64 1.71
N SER A 34 -10.99 13.93 0.78
CA SER A 34 -10.81 13.62 -0.64
C SER A 34 -9.54 14.26 -1.20
N ARG A 35 -9.33 15.56 -0.97
CA ARG A 35 -8.11 16.25 -1.39
C ARG A 35 -6.85 15.66 -0.77
N GLU A 36 -6.89 15.35 0.52
CA GLU A 36 -5.79 14.70 1.25
C GLU A 36 -5.46 13.35 0.62
N TRP A 37 -6.45 12.48 0.45
CA TRP A 37 -6.29 11.13 -0.07
C TRP A 37 -5.74 11.11 -1.50
N TRP A 38 -6.28 11.94 -2.39
CA TRP A 38 -5.78 12.05 -3.76
C TRP A 38 -4.34 12.58 -3.81
N ALA A 39 -3.98 13.53 -2.96
CA ALA A 39 -2.59 14.02 -2.88
C ALA A 39 -1.61 12.92 -2.45
N VAL A 40 -2.00 12.04 -1.52
CA VAL A 40 -1.16 10.88 -1.12
C VAL A 40 -1.08 9.86 -2.25
N ARG A 41 -2.21 9.53 -2.89
CA ARG A 41 -2.26 8.58 -4.00
C ARG A 41 -1.39 9.03 -5.17
N ASP A 42 -1.49 10.29 -5.59
CA ASP A 42 -0.72 10.81 -6.72
C ASP A 42 0.78 10.81 -6.42
N ALA A 43 1.17 11.16 -5.19
CA ALA A 43 2.56 11.10 -4.77
C ALA A 43 3.08 9.65 -4.65
N LEU A 44 2.21 8.69 -4.33
CA LEU A 44 2.52 7.26 -4.37
C LEU A 44 2.71 6.77 -5.80
N GLU A 45 1.82 7.17 -6.72
CA GLU A 45 1.94 6.86 -8.14
C GLU A 45 3.27 7.38 -8.72
N ASP A 46 3.70 8.59 -8.34
CA ASP A 46 5.01 9.14 -8.72
C ASP A 46 6.21 8.32 -8.19
N VAL A 47 6.06 7.67 -7.05
CA VAL A 47 7.07 6.73 -6.53
C VAL A 47 7.05 5.45 -7.36
N LEU A 48 5.87 4.84 -7.56
CA LEU A 48 5.70 3.58 -8.29
C LEU A 48 6.18 3.67 -9.75
N ASN A 49 5.92 4.80 -10.43
CA ASN A 49 6.35 5.07 -11.80
C ASN A 49 7.88 5.10 -12.00
N ARG A 50 8.67 5.12 -10.92
CA ARG A 50 10.14 5.00 -10.98
C ARG A 50 10.61 3.55 -11.06
N PHE A 51 9.74 2.61 -10.68
CA PHE A 51 10.05 1.19 -10.59
C PHE A 51 9.35 0.37 -11.66
N GLY A 52 8.17 0.79 -12.11
CA GLY A 52 7.41 0.12 -13.16
C GLY A 52 6.39 1.04 -13.80
N LYS A 53 5.48 0.48 -14.59
CA LYS A 53 4.40 1.21 -15.26
C LYS A 53 3.04 0.81 -14.72
N ASN A 54 2.20 1.82 -14.49
CA ASN A 54 0.80 1.63 -14.16
C ASN A 54 0.02 1.16 -15.41
N ASN A 55 -0.83 0.14 -15.26
CA ASN A 55 -1.90 -0.13 -16.22
C ASN A 55 -3.18 -0.58 -15.50
N PRO A 56 -4.25 0.24 -15.53
CA PRO A 56 -5.52 -0.10 -14.89
C PRO A 56 -6.24 -1.31 -15.50
N TYR A 57 -5.73 -1.86 -16.61
CA TYR A 57 -6.25 -3.06 -17.27
C TYR A 57 -5.41 -4.32 -17.01
N GLY A 58 -4.35 -4.23 -16.20
CA GLY A 58 -3.60 -5.39 -15.69
C GLY A 58 -2.45 -5.91 -16.57
N ASP A 59 -2.11 -5.25 -17.68
CA ASP A 59 -1.05 -5.75 -18.59
C ASP A 59 0.36 -5.19 -18.32
N GLU A 60 0.54 -4.28 -17.36
CA GLU A 60 1.87 -3.70 -17.02
C GLU A 60 2.34 -4.15 -15.63
N ASP A 61 3.08 -3.31 -14.89
CA ASP A 61 3.79 -3.75 -13.67
C ASP A 61 2.95 -3.65 -12.39
N TYR A 62 1.99 -2.72 -12.34
CA TYR A 62 1.04 -2.58 -11.25
C TYR A 62 -0.28 -1.95 -11.68
N THR A 63 -1.31 -2.15 -10.85
CA THR A 63 -2.58 -1.42 -10.90
C THR A 63 -2.79 -0.70 -9.57
N LEU A 64 -2.93 0.62 -9.60
CA LEU A 64 -3.23 1.42 -8.40
C LEU A 64 -4.73 1.70 -8.29
N GLY A 65 -5.32 1.41 -7.13
CA GLY A 65 -6.76 1.62 -6.91
C GLY A 65 -7.21 3.06 -7.14
N GLU A 66 -8.34 3.23 -7.83
CA GLU A 66 -8.97 4.53 -8.11
C GLU A 66 -10.16 4.84 -7.18
N SER A 67 -10.53 3.90 -6.32
CA SER A 67 -11.64 4.07 -5.39
C SER A 67 -11.15 4.56 -4.04
N MET A 68 -11.57 5.76 -3.66
CA MET A 68 -11.44 6.24 -2.28
C MET A 68 -12.54 5.61 -1.41
N CYS A 69 -12.16 5.06 -0.27
CA CYS A 69 -13.05 4.67 0.82
C CYS A 69 -12.75 5.52 2.06
N ASP A 70 -13.58 5.43 3.11
CA ASP A 70 -13.35 6.12 4.40
C ASP A 70 -12.20 5.45 5.19
N SER A 71 -11.02 5.36 4.58
CA SER A 71 -9.81 4.70 5.08
C SER A 71 -8.59 5.42 4.50
N ARG A 72 -7.54 5.59 5.32
CA ARG A 72 -6.20 6.01 4.88
C ARG A 72 -5.35 4.82 4.42
N GLY A 73 -6.00 3.73 4.04
CA GLY A 73 -5.41 2.62 3.28
C GLY A 73 -5.51 2.89 1.79
N ILE A 74 -4.42 2.66 1.06
CA ILE A 74 -4.39 2.69 -0.40
C ILE A 74 -3.98 1.29 -0.88
N GLY A 75 -4.86 0.63 -1.64
CA GLY A 75 -4.58 -0.68 -2.22
C GLY A 75 -3.98 -0.56 -3.61
N LEU A 76 -3.01 -1.43 -3.91
CA LEU A 76 -2.52 -1.64 -5.26
C LEU A 76 -2.27 -3.12 -5.51
N GLU A 77 -2.39 -3.53 -6.77
CA GLU A 77 -2.08 -4.87 -7.24
C GLU A 77 -0.74 -4.85 -7.96
N VAL A 78 0.15 -5.77 -7.59
CA VAL A 78 1.44 -5.99 -8.25
C VAL A 78 1.28 -7.10 -9.27
N THR A 79 1.39 -6.75 -10.54
CA THR A 79 1.20 -7.67 -11.68
C THR A 79 2.53 -8.16 -12.26
N SER A 80 3.65 -7.49 -11.94
CA SER A 80 5.00 -7.87 -12.36
C SER A 80 5.96 -8.05 -11.19
N HIS A 81 6.68 -9.17 -11.19
CA HIS A 81 7.74 -9.42 -10.22
C HIS A 81 8.91 -8.42 -10.33
N GLU A 82 9.07 -7.72 -11.45
CA GLU A 82 10.12 -6.71 -11.63
C GLU A 82 9.92 -5.51 -10.69
N LEU A 83 8.68 -5.27 -10.25
CA LEU A 83 8.35 -4.22 -9.28
C LEU A 83 8.79 -4.59 -7.86
N LEU A 84 8.94 -5.89 -7.55
CA LEU A 84 9.28 -6.39 -6.22
C LEU A 84 10.75 -6.13 -5.91
N ASN A 85 11.01 -4.96 -5.32
CA ASN A 85 12.35 -4.49 -5.00
C ASN A 85 12.38 -3.87 -3.59
N SER A 86 13.39 -4.21 -2.78
CA SER A 86 13.63 -3.58 -1.47
C SER A 86 13.62 -2.04 -1.46
N ARG A 87 14.04 -1.40 -2.56
CA ARG A 87 13.98 0.06 -2.71
C ARG A 87 12.56 0.61 -2.72
N LEU A 88 11.61 -0.11 -3.33
CA LEU A 88 10.21 0.31 -3.40
C LEU A 88 9.61 0.48 -2.00
N ILE A 89 9.87 -0.48 -1.11
CA ILE A 89 9.41 -0.43 0.29
C ILE A 89 9.98 0.79 0.99
N SER A 90 11.29 1.04 0.83
CA SER A 90 11.95 2.18 1.47
C SER A 90 11.43 3.53 0.95
N GLU A 91 11.24 3.69 -0.37
CA GLU A 91 10.73 4.93 -0.95
C GLU A 91 9.26 5.16 -0.59
N THR A 92 8.44 4.09 -0.57
CA THR A 92 7.05 4.15 -0.08
C THR A 92 7.00 4.57 1.38
N GLN A 93 7.82 3.98 2.25
CA GLN A 93 7.85 4.36 3.66
C GLN A 93 8.35 5.81 3.86
N ILE A 94 9.33 6.26 3.08
CA ILE A 94 9.79 7.67 3.11
C ILE A 94 8.63 8.60 2.75
N LEU A 95 7.89 8.28 1.68
CA LEU A 95 6.71 9.03 1.26
C LEU A 95 5.67 9.12 2.38
N LEU A 96 5.26 7.98 2.95
CA LEU A 96 4.23 7.94 3.99
C LEU A 96 4.64 8.68 5.27
N ASN A 97 5.94 8.80 5.56
CA ASN A 97 6.44 9.62 6.66
C ASN A 97 6.28 11.14 6.44
N LEU A 98 6.03 11.60 5.21
CA LEU A 98 5.80 13.01 4.91
C LEU A 98 4.34 13.43 5.17
N PHE A 99 3.43 12.47 5.27
CA PHE A 99 2.01 12.75 5.46
C PHE A 99 1.58 12.54 6.92
N SER A 100 0.68 13.39 7.36
CA SER A 100 -0.04 13.26 8.62
C SER A 100 -1.50 13.59 8.33
N PRO A 101 -2.47 12.73 8.69
CA PRO A 101 -2.35 11.55 9.55
C PRO A 101 -1.66 10.31 8.93
N ASP A 102 -1.61 9.20 9.69
CA ASP A 102 -0.96 7.96 9.24
C ASP A 102 -1.70 7.31 8.07
N TYR A 103 -0.95 6.94 7.03
CA TYR A 103 -1.41 6.20 5.86
C TYR A 103 -0.75 4.82 5.80
N GLU A 104 -1.41 3.90 5.11
CA GLU A 104 -0.89 2.57 4.81
C GLU A 104 -1.12 2.23 3.35
N VAL A 105 -0.16 1.55 2.74
CA VAL A 105 -0.28 1.01 1.39
C VAL A 105 -0.28 -0.51 1.47
N ASP A 106 -1.31 -1.15 0.90
CA ASP A 106 -1.38 -2.59 0.69
C ASP A 106 -0.94 -2.93 -0.73
N PHE A 107 0.14 -3.70 -0.83
CA PHE A 107 0.59 -4.31 -2.07
C PHE A 107 0.04 -5.75 -2.09
N ALA A 108 -1.02 -5.96 -2.87
CA ALA A 108 -1.52 -7.28 -3.20
C ALA A 108 -0.64 -7.88 -4.30
N ILE A 109 0.10 -8.93 -3.95
CA ILE A 109 1.08 -9.59 -4.81
C ILE A 109 0.53 -10.95 -5.20
N GLU A 110 0.29 -11.17 -6.49
CA GLU A 110 -0.15 -12.47 -6.99
C GLU A 110 0.98 -13.51 -6.81
N THR A 111 0.64 -14.68 -6.29
CA THR A 111 1.54 -15.83 -6.12
C THR A 111 0.83 -17.11 -6.53
N GLU A 112 1.57 -18.22 -6.66
CA GLU A 112 0.97 -19.53 -6.96
C GLU A 112 -0.08 -19.99 -5.93
N GLU A 113 -0.02 -19.47 -4.70
CA GLU A 113 -0.96 -19.79 -3.61
C GLU A 113 -2.12 -18.79 -3.47
N GLY A 114 -2.26 -17.86 -4.42
CA GLY A 114 -3.18 -16.71 -4.36
C GLY A 114 -2.47 -15.41 -4.01
N TYR A 115 -3.17 -14.45 -3.41
CA TYR A 115 -2.58 -13.17 -3.05
C TYR A 115 -1.80 -13.23 -1.74
N SER A 116 -0.57 -12.75 -1.80
CA SER A 116 0.21 -12.32 -0.64
C SER A 116 0.03 -10.82 -0.45
N HIS A 117 0.09 -10.37 0.81
CA HIS A 117 -0.07 -8.96 1.12
C HIS A 117 1.19 -8.42 1.78
N LEU A 118 1.51 -7.19 1.43
CA LEU A 118 2.58 -6.40 2.03
C LEU A 118 1.98 -5.04 2.38
N PHE A 119 1.88 -4.76 3.68
CA PHE A 119 1.38 -3.51 4.24
C PHE A 119 2.56 -2.63 4.64
N VAL A 120 2.66 -1.44 4.05
CA VAL A 120 3.70 -0.45 4.35
C VAL A 120 3.05 0.76 5.01
N SER A 121 3.52 1.13 6.20
CA SER A 121 3.11 2.35 6.90
C SER A 121 4.31 3.04 7.56
N LYS A 122 4.07 4.20 8.19
CA LYS A 122 5.12 4.87 8.99
C LYS A 122 5.60 4.02 10.16
N GLN A 123 4.78 3.07 10.63
CA GLN A 123 5.05 2.24 11.80
C GLN A 123 5.95 1.03 11.47
N GLY A 124 6.03 0.68 10.17
CA GLY A 124 6.82 -0.45 9.71
C GLY A 124 6.19 -1.16 8.52
N VAL A 125 6.62 -2.39 8.33
CA VAL A 125 6.14 -3.30 7.30
C VAL A 125 5.48 -4.50 7.98
N ARG A 126 4.31 -4.90 7.48
CA ARG A 126 3.65 -6.15 7.84
C ARG A 126 3.40 -6.96 6.58
N HIS A 127 3.63 -8.26 6.58
CA HIS A 127 3.48 -9.04 5.33
C HIS A 127 3.07 -10.48 5.56
N SER A 128 2.36 -11.08 4.61
CA SER A 128 2.11 -12.52 4.52
C SER A 128 2.89 -13.21 3.40
N CYS A 129 3.80 -12.47 2.76
CA CYS A 129 4.60 -12.96 1.65
C CYS A 129 5.34 -14.27 1.97
N PRO A 130 5.39 -15.24 1.03
CA PRO A 130 6.26 -16.41 1.14
C PRO A 130 7.74 -15.98 1.15
N ASP A 131 8.61 -16.85 1.65
CA ASP A 131 10.01 -16.48 1.96
C ASP A 131 10.77 -15.97 0.73
N PHE A 132 10.51 -16.50 -0.47
CA PHE A 132 11.16 -16.04 -1.69
C PHE A 132 10.76 -14.61 -2.08
N VAL A 133 9.48 -14.23 -1.89
CA VAL A 133 9.02 -12.85 -2.12
C VAL A 133 9.60 -11.92 -1.05
N ALA A 134 9.61 -12.38 0.21
CA ALA A 134 10.23 -11.63 1.30
C ALA A 134 11.71 -11.35 1.04
N GLU A 135 12.46 -12.33 0.51
CA GLU A 135 13.87 -12.17 0.14
C GLU A 135 14.07 -11.14 -0.99
N MET A 136 13.24 -11.18 -2.05
CA MET A 136 13.28 -10.18 -3.13
C MET A 136 13.02 -8.76 -2.61
N LEU A 137 12.15 -8.64 -1.62
CA LEU A 137 11.78 -7.39 -0.97
C LEU A 137 12.77 -6.96 0.13
N GLY A 138 13.72 -7.80 0.51
CA GLY A 138 14.68 -7.54 1.58
C GLY A 138 14.03 -7.44 2.98
N LEU A 139 13.02 -8.28 3.23
CA LEU A 139 12.24 -8.33 4.48
C LEU A 139 12.78 -9.34 5.50
#